data_AF-A0A7J5EQX7-F1
#
_entry.id   AF-A0A7J5EQX7-F1
#
_cell.length_a   1.000
_cell.length_b   1.000
_cell.length_c   1.000
_cell.angle_alpha   90.00
_cell.angle_beta   90.00
_cell.angle_gamma   90.00
#
_symmetry.space_group_name_H-M   'P 1'
#
loop_
_entity.id
_entity.type
_entity.pdbx_description
1 polymer ?
#
loop_
_entity_poly.entity_id
_entity_poly.type
_entity_poly.pdbx_seq_one_letter_code
_entity_poly.pdbx_strand_id
1 'polypeptide(L)'
;MISRNRHTKGLASHTVVSRDEFYDAWIRVTRKGHHVSLALKHLFRADTPGSSRAAAIRHRMFQALRYNNWKSAWDGELDAVCNPANAYVPEWLAQQLSVTTVSQRDAIIASWLTDAPTFVRVNTIRCTAEQCTHALAPFKPEQVSDTCIRIDAPYGLFSSDAFRHGWFEQQDVNSQRVCTEIVRAVPISSISLWTDLCAGAGGKTLHASALMNNQGRILAMDVHQDKLTELRRRATRAGVTNVETRLITSGKILKRIYGKSDVVLVDAPCSGTGVLRRNPDILYHHTADTIDELRSVQTELLNRAVSLCTPGGLVAYTTCSTLPAEGPDQVGTLTTGNRISVVNEWSTYQGQDGGDGFYSALMRVP
;
A
#
# COMPACT_ATOMS: atom_id res chain seq x y z
N MET A 1 -20.98 12.38 -52.41
CA MET A 1 -21.93 12.29 -51.28
C MET A 1 -21.90 10.89 -50.69
N ILE A 2 -21.02 10.60 -49.73
CA ILE A 2 -21.20 9.52 -48.76
C ILE A 2 -20.59 10.04 -47.44
N SER A 3 -21.45 10.24 -46.44
CA SER A 3 -21.15 10.93 -45.18
C SER A 3 -20.35 10.06 -44.23
N ARG A 4 -19.27 10.64 -43.68
CA ARG A 4 -18.54 10.11 -42.52
C ARG A 4 -19.42 10.24 -41.27
N ASN A 5 -19.88 9.12 -40.73
CA ASN A 5 -20.50 9.09 -39.40
C ASN A 5 -19.40 8.97 -38.33
N ARG A 6 -18.92 10.12 -37.84
CA ARG A 6 -18.18 10.22 -36.57
C ARG A 6 -19.19 10.38 -35.44
N HIS A 7 -19.51 9.28 -34.76
CA HIS A 7 -20.13 9.34 -33.43
C HIS A 7 -19.08 9.05 -32.37
N THR A 8 -18.13 9.98 -32.23
CA THR A 8 -17.39 10.18 -30.97
C THR A 8 -18.19 11.17 -30.13
N LYS A 9 -19.19 10.67 -29.38
CA LYS A 9 -19.73 11.42 -28.24
C LYS A 9 -18.72 11.30 -27.09
N GLY A 10 -17.59 12.00 -27.24
CA GLY A 10 -16.70 12.29 -26.12
C GLY A 10 -17.43 13.18 -25.12
N LEU A 11 -16.99 13.17 -23.86
CA LEU A 11 -17.53 13.93 -22.72
C LEU A 11 -17.63 15.46 -22.93
N ALA A 12 -17.29 15.98 -24.11
CA ALA A 12 -17.21 17.41 -24.43
C ALA A 12 -18.51 18.20 -24.16
N SER A 13 -19.67 17.58 -23.96
CA SER A 13 -20.93 18.31 -23.74
C SER A 13 -21.42 18.36 -22.28
N HIS A 14 -20.78 17.71 -21.30
CA HIS A 14 -21.30 17.67 -19.92
C HIS A 14 -20.24 17.74 -18.78
N THR A 15 -18.99 18.13 -19.05
CA THR A 15 -17.96 18.22 -17.99
C THR A 15 -17.88 19.64 -17.40
N VAL A 16 -18.10 19.78 -16.08
CA VAL A 16 -17.78 21.02 -15.33
C VAL A 16 -16.26 21.19 -15.13
N VAL A 17 -15.48 20.12 -15.31
CA VAL A 17 -14.00 20.19 -15.34
C VAL A 17 -13.57 20.51 -16.76
N SER A 18 -12.77 21.55 -16.91
CA SER A 18 -12.19 21.97 -18.18
C SER A 18 -10.95 21.14 -18.55
N ARG A 19 -10.58 21.19 -19.84
CA ARG A 19 -9.34 20.59 -20.34
C ARG A 19 -8.11 21.15 -19.62
N ASP A 20 -8.12 22.45 -19.33
CA ASP A 20 -7.01 23.15 -18.67
C ASP A 20 -6.86 22.71 -17.21
N GLU A 21 -7.98 22.55 -16.48
CA GLU A 21 -7.95 22.03 -15.11
C GLU A 21 -7.42 20.60 -15.04
N PHE A 22 -7.77 19.74 -16.01
CA PHE A 22 -7.23 18.39 -16.09
C PHE A 22 -5.72 18.40 -16.38
N TYR A 23 -5.28 19.25 -17.32
CA TYR A 23 -3.86 19.45 -17.63
C TYR A 23 -3.08 19.95 -16.42
N ASP A 24 -3.61 20.93 -15.69
CA ASP A 24 -3.00 21.47 -14.48
C ASP A 24 -2.84 20.41 -13.39
N ALA A 25 -3.85 19.54 -13.21
CA ALA A 25 -3.76 18.41 -12.30
C ALA A 25 -2.67 17.43 -12.73
N TRP A 26 -2.56 17.12 -14.02
CA TRP A 26 -1.50 16.26 -14.55
C TRP A 26 -0.10 16.88 -14.34
N ILE A 27 0.07 18.19 -14.58
CA ILE A 27 1.35 18.90 -14.33
C ILE A 27 1.72 18.90 -12.84
N ARG A 28 0.76 19.06 -11.94
CA ARG A 28 1.01 18.98 -10.49
C ARG A 28 1.61 17.63 -10.10
N VAL A 29 1.15 16.55 -10.72
CA VAL A 29 1.69 15.21 -10.49
C VAL A 29 3.08 15.06 -11.14
N THR A 30 3.17 15.29 -12.45
CA THR A 30 4.34 14.90 -13.26
C THR A 30 5.53 15.86 -13.14
N ARG A 31 5.31 17.10 -12.69
CA ARG A 31 6.35 18.14 -12.59
C ARG A 31 6.52 18.75 -11.20
N LYS A 32 5.49 18.68 -10.35
CA LYS A 32 5.53 19.29 -9.00
C LYS A 32 5.55 18.26 -7.86
N GLY A 33 5.58 16.96 -8.18
CA GLY A 33 5.68 15.89 -7.17
C GLY A 33 4.44 15.73 -6.30
N HIS A 34 3.28 16.24 -6.71
CA HIS A 34 2.06 16.08 -5.92
C HIS A 34 1.51 14.65 -6.06
N HIS A 35 1.00 14.10 -4.96
CA HIS A 35 0.23 12.86 -5.00
C HIS A 35 -1.03 13.02 -5.87
N VAL A 36 -1.39 12.00 -6.65
CA VAL A 36 -2.51 12.07 -7.61
C VAL A 36 -3.83 12.46 -6.94
N SER A 37 -4.14 11.91 -5.75
CA SER A 37 -5.38 12.26 -5.03
C SER A 37 -5.42 13.73 -4.59
N LEU A 38 -4.27 14.32 -4.26
CA LEU A 38 -4.19 15.73 -3.89
C LEU A 38 -4.37 16.62 -5.13
N ALA A 39 -3.75 16.26 -6.25
CA ALA A 39 -3.89 16.98 -7.51
C ALA A 39 -5.36 17.00 -7.99
N LEU A 40 -6.06 15.87 -7.85
CA LEU A 40 -7.46 15.74 -8.27
C LEU A 40 -8.46 16.39 -7.29
N LYS A 41 -8.08 16.65 -6.03
CA LYS A 41 -8.99 17.15 -4.98
C LYS A 41 -9.78 18.40 -5.41
N HIS A 42 -9.15 19.29 -6.17
CA HIS A 42 -9.79 20.52 -6.63
C HIS A 42 -10.79 20.30 -7.77
N LEU A 43 -10.63 19.24 -8.56
CA LEU A 43 -11.51 18.91 -9.68
C LEU A 43 -12.88 18.40 -9.22
N PHE A 44 -12.98 17.93 -7.98
CA PHE A 44 -14.20 17.38 -7.40
C PHE A 44 -14.96 18.38 -6.51
N ARG A 45 -14.59 19.67 -6.52
CA ARG A 45 -15.18 20.70 -5.63
C ARG A 45 -16.70 20.90 -5.80
N ALA A 46 -17.26 20.54 -6.95
CA ALA A 46 -18.69 20.66 -7.26
C ALA A 46 -19.44 19.32 -7.33
N ASP A 47 -18.73 18.19 -7.22
CA ASP A 47 -19.32 16.85 -7.28
C ASP A 47 -19.34 16.23 -5.87
N THR A 48 -20.43 15.55 -5.52
CA THR A 48 -20.39 14.60 -4.40
C THR A 48 -19.35 13.51 -4.73
N PRO A 49 -18.48 13.10 -3.79
CA PRO A 49 -17.30 12.27 -4.06
C PRO A 49 -17.46 10.87 -4.70
N GLY A 50 -18.41 10.57 -5.60
CA GLY A 50 -18.54 9.27 -6.26
C GLY A 50 -19.76 9.15 -7.15
N SER A 51 -20.03 10.24 -7.86
CA SER A 51 -20.68 10.15 -9.15
C SER A 51 -19.84 9.27 -10.10
N SER A 52 -20.49 8.64 -11.09
CA SER A 52 -19.83 7.97 -12.22
C SER A 52 -18.75 8.86 -12.88
N ARG A 53 -18.94 10.17 -12.79
CA ARG A 53 -18.01 11.20 -13.24
C ARG A 53 -16.69 11.24 -12.47
N ALA A 54 -16.70 11.19 -11.14
CA ALA A 54 -15.45 11.23 -10.35
C ALA A 54 -14.57 10.00 -10.64
N ALA A 55 -15.21 8.84 -10.85
CA ALA A 55 -14.54 7.62 -11.29
C ALA A 55 -13.93 7.78 -12.70
N ALA A 56 -14.68 8.34 -13.65
CA ALA A 56 -14.18 8.59 -15.02
C ALA A 56 -13.00 9.56 -15.07
N ILE A 57 -13.03 10.66 -14.31
CA ILE A 57 -11.91 11.62 -14.23
C ILE A 57 -10.67 10.94 -13.64
N ARG A 58 -10.84 10.14 -12.59
CA ARG A 58 -9.74 9.39 -11.97
C ARG A 58 -9.14 8.39 -12.96
N HIS A 59 -9.97 7.60 -13.63
CA HIS A 59 -9.55 6.64 -14.65
C HIS A 59 -8.71 7.31 -15.73
N ARG A 60 -9.20 8.41 -16.30
CA ARG A 60 -8.46 9.17 -17.33
C ARG A 60 -7.16 9.75 -16.80
N MET A 61 -7.13 10.26 -15.57
CA MET A 61 -5.88 10.71 -14.96
C MET A 61 -4.88 9.57 -14.80
N PHE A 62 -5.35 8.38 -14.40
CA PHE A 62 -4.49 7.20 -14.29
C PHE A 62 -3.92 6.80 -15.65
N GLN A 63 -4.75 6.79 -16.70
CA GLN A 63 -4.31 6.55 -18.08
C GLN A 63 -3.32 7.61 -18.56
N ALA A 64 -3.55 8.90 -18.25
CA ALA A 64 -2.64 9.99 -18.57
C ALA A 64 -1.25 9.81 -17.94
N LEU A 65 -1.18 9.26 -16.74
CA LEU A 65 0.07 8.97 -16.03
C LEU A 65 0.72 7.69 -16.55
N ARG A 66 -0.05 6.60 -16.69
CA ARG A 66 0.43 5.30 -17.18
C ARG A 66 1.02 5.37 -18.60
N TYR A 67 0.53 6.29 -19.44
CA TYR A 67 0.96 6.46 -20.83
C TYR A 67 1.69 7.78 -21.10
N ASN A 68 1.87 8.63 -20.09
CA ASN A 68 2.43 9.98 -20.22
C ASN A 68 1.80 10.82 -21.37
N ASN A 69 0.50 10.63 -21.61
CA ASN A 69 -0.25 11.25 -22.70
C ASN A 69 -1.60 11.73 -22.20
N TRP A 70 -1.60 12.89 -21.55
CA TRP A 70 -2.80 13.49 -20.98
C TRP A 70 -3.84 13.89 -22.04
N LYS A 71 -3.41 14.21 -23.27
CA LYS A 71 -4.32 14.64 -24.34
C LYS A 71 -5.19 13.48 -24.80
N SER A 72 -4.57 12.36 -25.18
CA SER A 72 -5.31 11.15 -25.57
C SER A 72 -6.15 10.60 -24.42
N ALA A 73 -5.67 10.69 -23.17
CA ALA A 73 -6.47 10.32 -22.01
C ALA A 73 -7.72 11.20 -21.84
N TRP A 74 -7.57 12.52 -21.99
CA TRP A 74 -8.68 13.48 -21.93
C TRP A 74 -9.73 13.20 -23.02
N ASP A 75 -9.26 12.93 -24.23
CA ASP A 75 -10.10 12.62 -25.40
C ASP A 75 -10.76 11.23 -25.32
N GLY A 76 -10.40 10.41 -24.32
CA GLY A 76 -10.94 9.07 -24.07
C GLY A 76 -10.32 7.97 -24.93
N GLU A 77 -9.27 8.28 -25.70
CA GLU A 77 -8.57 7.35 -26.59
C GLU A 77 -7.85 6.24 -25.80
N LEU A 78 -7.53 6.49 -24.53
CA LEU A 78 -6.85 5.55 -23.63
C LEU A 78 -7.79 4.81 -22.68
N ASP A 79 -9.11 5.04 -22.74
CA ASP A 79 -10.06 4.50 -21.76
C ASP A 79 -10.07 2.95 -21.72
N ALA A 80 -9.73 2.29 -22.83
CA ALA A 80 -9.64 0.83 -22.96
C ALA A 80 -8.22 0.30 -23.26
N VAL A 81 -7.19 1.14 -23.14
CA VAL A 81 -5.82 0.77 -23.50
C VAL A 81 -5.11 0.10 -22.32
N CYS A 82 -4.63 -1.12 -22.56
CA CYS A 82 -3.80 -1.91 -21.64
C CYS A 82 -2.60 -2.52 -22.39
N ASN A 83 -1.93 -1.73 -23.24
CA ASN A 83 -0.76 -2.18 -24.00
C ASN A 83 0.56 -1.82 -23.29
N PRO A 84 1.37 -2.81 -22.85
CA PRO A 84 2.66 -2.58 -22.23
C PRO A 84 3.66 -1.80 -23.09
N ALA A 85 3.66 -2.04 -24.40
CA ALA A 85 4.64 -1.44 -25.32
C ALA A 85 4.54 0.09 -25.41
N ASN A 86 3.38 0.65 -25.08
CA ASN A 86 3.12 2.09 -25.10
C ASN A 86 3.21 2.74 -23.72
N ALA A 87 3.35 1.93 -22.66
CA ALA A 87 3.35 2.45 -21.29
C ALA A 87 4.56 3.35 -21.05
N TYR A 88 4.38 4.35 -20.20
CA TYR A 88 5.45 5.20 -19.76
C TYR A 88 6.33 4.47 -18.75
N VAL A 89 7.57 4.20 -19.13
CA VAL A 89 8.59 3.62 -18.26
C VAL A 89 9.69 4.67 -18.07
N PRO A 90 9.77 5.33 -16.91
CA PRO A 90 10.83 6.30 -16.63
C PRO A 90 12.18 5.60 -16.54
N GLU A 91 13.26 6.35 -16.78
CA GLU A 91 14.64 5.81 -16.82
C GLU A 91 15.01 5.01 -15.57
N TRP A 92 14.65 5.52 -14.38
CA TRP A 92 14.93 4.83 -13.11
C TRP A 92 14.31 3.43 -13.07
N LEU A 93 13.08 3.27 -13.59
CA LEU A 93 12.39 1.98 -13.61
C LEU A 93 12.92 1.10 -14.75
N ALA A 94 13.25 1.70 -15.90
CA ALA A 94 13.87 0.98 -17.02
C ALA A 94 15.19 0.32 -16.61
N GLN A 95 16.01 1.01 -15.80
CA GLN A 95 17.25 0.46 -15.24
C GLN A 95 17.00 -0.75 -14.35
N GLN A 96 15.99 -0.70 -13.47
CA GLN A 96 15.63 -1.84 -12.61
C GLN A 96 15.08 -3.03 -13.40
N LEU A 97 14.39 -2.76 -14.52
CA LEU A 97 13.86 -3.79 -15.42
C LEU A 97 14.87 -4.27 -16.47
N SER A 98 16.09 -3.72 -16.50
CA SER A 98 17.11 -4.04 -17.53
C SER A 98 17.56 -5.50 -17.47
N VAL A 99 17.52 -6.12 -16.28
CA VAL A 99 17.90 -7.52 -16.04
C VAL A 99 16.80 -8.52 -16.39
N THR A 100 15.61 -8.06 -16.79
CA THR A 100 14.47 -8.91 -17.15
C THR A 100 14.43 -9.17 -18.66
N THR A 101 13.89 -10.33 -19.05
CA THR A 101 13.57 -10.57 -20.48
C THR A 101 12.47 -9.62 -20.95
N VAL A 102 12.33 -9.44 -22.26
CA VAL A 102 11.24 -8.62 -22.84
C VAL A 102 9.87 -9.11 -22.39
N SER A 103 9.63 -10.42 -22.39
CA SER A 103 8.35 -10.99 -21.94
C SER A 103 8.07 -10.77 -20.45
N GLN A 104 9.09 -10.87 -19.60
CA GLN A 104 8.96 -10.58 -18.17
C GLN A 104 8.67 -9.09 -17.94
N ARG A 105 9.38 -8.20 -18.64
CA ARG A 105 9.15 -6.76 -18.58
C ARG A 105 7.73 -6.40 -18.98
N ASP A 106 7.25 -6.93 -20.11
CA ASP A 106 5.90 -6.65 -20.59
C ASP A 106 4.84 -7.18 -19.63
N ALA A 107 5.06 -8.35 -19.00
CA ALA A 107 4.17 -8.87 -17.98
C ALA A 107 4.13 -7.99 -16.71
N ILE A 108 5.29 -7.51 -16.25
CA ILE A 108 5.39 -6.57 -15.13
C ILE A 108 4.68 -5.26 -15.49
N ILE A 109 4.86 -4.74 -16.69
CA ILE A 109 4.18 -3.51 -17.13
C ILE A 109 2.67 -3.72 -17.21
N ALA A 110 2.23 -4.81 -17.84
CA ALA A 110 0.81 -5.16 -17.95
C ALA A 110 0.11 -5.22 -16.57
N SER A 111 0.81 -5.69 -15.54
CA SER A 111 0.24 -5.91 -14.21
C SER A 111 -0.26 -4.61 -13.57
N TRP A 112 0.35 -3.46 -13.86
CA TRP A 112 -0.03 -2.17 -13.28
C TRP A 112 -0.85 -1.23 -14.18
N LEU A 113 -1.17 -1.68 -15.40
CA LEU A 113 -2.04 -0.95 -16.33
C LEU A 113 -3.53 -1.10 -16.02
N THR A 114 -3.89 -1.95 -15.06
CA THR A 114 -5.26 -2.21 -14.63
C THR A 114 -5.56 -1.57 -13.28
N ASP A 115 -6.84 -1.30 -13.02
CA ASP A 115 -7.26 -0.78 -11.74
C ASP A 115 -7.26 -1.88 -10.66
N ALA A 116 -6.96 -1.47 -9.42
CA ALA A 116 -6.95 -2.38 -8.29
C ALA A 116 -8.29 -2.39 -7.56
N PRO A 117 -8.82 -3.57 -7.20
CA PRO A 117 -9.99 -3.68 -6.34
C PRO A 117 -9.70 -3.08 -4.96
N THR A 118 -10.74 -2.68 -4.24
CA THR A 118 -10.58 -2.23 -2.85
C THR A 118 -10.70 -3.43 -1.92
N PHE A 119 -9.79 -3.54 -0.96
CA PHE A 119 -9.91 -4.51 0.13
C PHE A 119 -10.09 -3.80 1.45
N VAL A 120 -10.88 -4.40 2.32
CA VAL A 120 -10.99 -4.02 3.73
C VAL A 120 -10.62 -5.20 4.61
N ARG A 121 -9.98 -4.88 5.72
CA ARG A 121 -9.67 -5.83 6.79
C ARG A 121 -10.74 -5.72 7.86
N VAL A 122 -11.38 -6.83 8.19
CA VAL A 122 -12.33 -6.95 9.30
C VAL A 122 -11.60 -6.75 10.62
N ASN A 123 -12.19 -5.96 11.51
CA ASN A 123 -11.72 -5.81 12.88
C ASN A 123 -12.40 -6.85 13.78
N THR A 124 -11.69 -7.95 14.04
CA THR A 124 -12.18 -9.08 14.83
C THR A 124 -12.41 -8.76 16.30
N ILE A 125 -11.93 -7.60 16.80
CA ILE A 125 -12.27 -7.09 18.14
C ILE A 125 -13.73 -6.64 18.21
N ARG A 126 -14.30 -6.18 17.08
CA ARG A 126 -15.60 -5.50 17.03
C ARG A 126 -16.71 -6.34 16.41
N CYS A 127 -16.39 -7.19 15.45
CA CYS A 127 -17.39 -7.92 14.67
C CYS A 127 -16.79 -9.17 14.00
N THR A 128 -17.66 -10.05 13.53
CA THR A 128 -17.28 -11.17 12.65
C THR A 128 -17.22 -10.75 11.18
N ALA A 129 -16.56 -11.55 10.34
CA ALA A 129 -16.50 -11.32 8.90
C ALA A 129 -17.91 -11.31 8.26
N GLU A 130 -18.79 -12.20 8.72
CA GLU A 130 -20.18 -12.29 8.29
C GLU A 130 -20.96 -11.01 8.62
N GLN A 131 -20.88 -10.54 9.86
CA GLN A 131 -21.53 -9.29 10.29
C GLN A 131 -21.03 -8.08 9.48
N CYS A 132 -19.72 -7.99 9.28
CA CYS A 132 -19.11 -6.92 8.52
C CYS A 132 -19.54 -6.98 7.04
N THR A 133 -19.50 -8.16 6.43
CA THR A 133 -19.95 -8.38 5.04
C THR A 133 -21.41 -7.99 4.86
N HIS A 134 -22.29 -8.40 5.78
CA HIS A 134 -23.70 -8.03 5.74
C HIS A 134 -23.91 -6.51 5.84
N ALA A 135 -23.24 -5.85 6.78
CA ALA A 135 -23.32 -4.39 6.94
C ALA A 135 -22.75 -3.62 5.74
N LEU A 136 -21.87 -4.25 4.96
CA LEU A 136 -21.28 -3.68 3.76
C LEU A 136 -22.01 -4.05 2.46
N ALA A 137 -23.17 -4.72 2.52
CA ALA A 137 -23.94 -5.13 1.34
C ALA A 137 -24.11 -4.04 0.25
N PRO A 138 -24.36 -2.76 0.58
CA PRO A 138 -24.45 -1.68 -0.43
C PRO A 138 -23.19 -1.47 -1.27
N PHE A 139 -22.03 -1.90 -0.78
CA PHE A 139 -20.72 -1.72 -1.42
C PHE A 139 -20.28 -2.95 -2.24
N LYS A 140 -21.19 -3.92 -2.47
CA LYS A 140 -20.93 -5.19 -3.17
C LYS A 140 -19.72 -5.94 -2.58
N PRO A 141 -19.82 -6.38 -1.32
CA PRO A 141 -18.72 -7.05 -0.64
C PRO A 141 -18.63 -8.51 -1.08
N GLU A 142 -17.41 -9.00 -1.18
CA GLU A 142 -17.10 -10.42 -1.35
C GLU A 142 -16.08 -10.83 -0.30
N GLN A 143 -16.44 -11.78 0.55
CA GLN A 143 -15.53 -12.28 1.58
C GLN A 143 -14.44 -13.13 0.92
N VAL A 144 -13.18 -12.72 1.11
CA VAL A 144 -11.99 -13.40 0.57
C VAL A 144 -11.37 -14.32 1.61
N SER A 145 -11.46 -13.94 2.90
CA SER A 145 -11.05 -14.75 4.05
C SER A 145 -11.81 -14.31 5.30
N ASP A 146 -11.54 -14.94 6.44
CA ASP A 146 -12.14 -14.58 7.74
C ASP A 146 -11.83 -13.15 8.19
N THR A 147 -10.83 -12.51 7.60
CA THR A 147 -10.42 -11.15 7.95
C THR A 147 -10.37 -10.20 6.77
N CYS A 148 -10.65 -10.65 5.54
CA CYS A 148 -10.51 -9.85 4.32
C CYS A 148 -11.78 -9.87 3.49
N ILE A 149 -12.25 -8.68 3.10
CA ILE A 149 -13.41 -8.50 2.21
C ILE A 149 -12.98 -7.62 1.03
N ARG A 150 -13.27 -8.08 -0.19
CA ARG A 150 -13.15 -7.30 -1.42
C ARG A 150 -14.40 -6.44 -1.60
N ILE A 151 -14.21 -5.20 -2.02
CA ILE A 151 -15.27 -4.20 -2.20
C ILE A 151 -15.24 -3.72 -3.65
N ASP A 152 -16.27 -4.07 -4.42
CA ASP A 152 -16.36 -3.73 -5.85
C ASP A 152 -17.01 -2.35 -6.09
N ALA A 153 -17.74 -1.81 -5.11
CA ALA A 153 -18.33 -0.47 -5.15
C ALA A 153 -17.90 0.37 -3.94
N PRO A 154 -16.62 0.79 -3.82
CA PRO A 154 -16.06 1.38 -2.60
C PRO A 154 -16.47 2.84 -2.33
N TYR A 155 -17.35 3.41 -3.17
CA TYR A 155 -17.76 4.79 -2.97
C TYR A 155 -18.61 4.95 -1.71
N GLY A 156 -18.29 5.95 -0.87
CA GLY A 156 -19.02 6.22 0.37
C GLY A 156 -18.69 5.24 1.50
N LEU A 157 -17.77 4.30 1.28
CA LEU A 157 -17.38 3.26 2.22
C LEU A 157 -17.02 3.83 3.61
N PHE A 158 -16.27 4.94 3.65
CA PHE A 158 -15.88 5.61 4.89
C PHE A 158 -16.98 6.42 5.58
N SER A 159 -18.14 6.59 4.94
CA SER A 159 -19.31 7.21 5.55
C SER A 159 -20.26 6.19 6.19
N SER A 160 -20.01 4.89 5.99
CA SER A 160 -20.82 3.80 6.53
C SER A 160 -20.78 3.73 8.06
N ASP A 161 -21.85 3.20 8.66
CA ASP A 161 -21.88 2.96 10.10
C ASP A 161 -20.86 1.88 10.51
N ALA A 162 -20.62 0.88 9.66
CA ALA A 162 -19.56 -0.12 9.88
C ALA A 162 -18.18 0.55 10.07
N PHE A 163 -17.83 1.55 9.24
CA PHE A 163 -16.59 2.29 9.42
C PHE A 163 -16.58 3.11 10.70
N ARG A 164 -17.66 3.86 11.00
CA ARG A 164 -17.76 4.69 12.20
C ARG A 164 -17.59 3.89 13.49
N HIS A 165 -18.16 2.67 13.53
CA HIS A 165 -18.02 1.75 14.66
C HIS A 165 -16.71 0.95 14.65
N GLY A 166 -15.81 1.21 13.70
CA GLY A 166 -14.50 0.57 13.62
C GLY A 166 -14.54 -0.91 13.25
N TRP A 167 -15.55 -1.36 12.49
CA TRP A 167 -15.71 -2.76 12.09
C TRP A 167 -14.69 -3.20 11.03
N PHE A 168 -14.07 -2.25 10.32
CA PHE A 168 -13.02 -2.55 9.35
C PHE A 168 -12.02 -1.41 9.20
N GLU A 169 -10.88 -1.72 8.59
CA GLU A 169 -9.90 -0.77 8.07
C GLU A 169 -9.70 -1.02 6.58
N GLN A 170 -9.55 0.03 5.75
CA GLN A 170 -9.11 -0.19 4.36
C GLN A 170 -7.64 -0.63 4.37
N GLN A 171 -7.36 -1.83 3.84
CA GLN A 171 -6.02 -2.38 3.76
C GLN A 171 -5.97 -3.44 2.66
N ASP A 172 -4.96 -3.36 1.79
CA ASP A 172 -4.73 -4.36 0.75
C ASP A 172 -4.51 -5.76 1.34
N VAL A 173 -4.99 -6.79 0.63
CA VAL A 173 -4.91 -8.19 1.07
C VAL A 173 -3.47 -8.64 1.36
N ASN A 174 -2.49 -8.21 0.57
CA ASN A 174 -1.09 -8.61 0.77
C ASN A 174 -0.47 -7.93 1.99
N SER A 175 -0.87 -6.69 2.28
CA SER A 175 -0.50 -6.05 3.55
C SER A 175 -1.17 -6.69 4.77
N GLN A 176 -2.31 -7.36 4.62
CA GLN A 176 -2.97 -8.07 5.73
C GLN A 176 -2.21 -9.37 6.07
N ARG A 177 -1.83 -10.14 5.04
CA ARG A 177 -1.20 -11.47 5.17
C ARG A 177 0.02 -11.49 6.09
N VAL A 178 0.82 -10.44 6.08
CA VAL A 178 2.02 -10.30 6.92
C VAL A 178 1.74 -10.62 8.39
N CYS A 179 0.75 -9.96 8.98
CA CYS A 179 0.45 -10.16 10.40
C CYS A 179 -0.09 -11.56 10.68
N THR A 180 -0.87 -12.11 9.74
CA THR A 180 -1.36 -13.49 9.80
C THR A 180 -0.22 -14.51 9.77
N GLU A 181 0.77 -14.32 8.91
CA GLU A 181 1.95 -15.20 8.83
C GLU A 181 2.84 -15.10 10.08
N ILE A 182 2.97 -13.91 10.67
CA ILE A 182 3.70 -13.76 11.94
C ILE A 182 3.06 -14.58 13.07
N VAL A 183 1.72 -14.48 13.25
CA VAL A 183 1.04 -15.22 14.33
C VAL A 183 0.92 -16.73 14.05
N ARG A 184 1.14 -17.16 12.80
CA ARG A 184 1.34 -18.58 12.45
C ARG A 184 2.74 -19.07 12.84
N ALA A 185 3.75 -18.22 12.74
CA ALA A 185 5.14 -18.56 13.03
C ALA A 185 5.48 -18.52 14.54
N VAL A 186 4.71 -17.78 15.34
CA VAL A 186 4.92 -17.64 16.80
C VAL A 186 3.57 -17.63 17.53
N PRO A 187 3.38 -18.44 18.58
CA PRO A 187 2.15 -18.41 19.38
C PRO A 187 1.90 -17.02 19.98
N ILE A 188 0.69 -16.47 19.80
CA ILE A 188 0.31 -15.16 20.34
C ILE A 188 0.54 -15.06 21.86
N SER A 189 0.31 -16.16 22.60
CA SER A 189 0.50 -16.22 24.05
C SER A 189 1.96 -16.07 24.49
N SER A 190 2.94 -16.27 23.59
CA SER A 190 4.36 -16.05 23.89
C SER A 190 4.83 -14.63 23.54
N ILE A 191 3.99 -13.79 22.92
CA ILE A 191 4.35 -12.44 22.50
C ILE A 191 4.02 -11.48 23.65
N SER A 192 5.03 -11.12 24.43
CA SER A 192 4.92 -10.09 25.47
C SER A 192 5.04 -8.69 24.89
N LEU A 193 5.96 -8.49 23.94
CA LEU A 193 6.17 -7.22 23.25
C LEU A 193 6.30 -7.40 21.73
N TRP A 194 5.40 -6.75 21.00
CA TRP A 194 5.48 -6.55 19.55
C TRP A 194 5.91 -5.11 19.26
N THR A 195 6.95 -4.89 18.47
CA THR A 195 7.35 -3.55 18.02
C THR A 195 7.06 -3.39 16.53
N ASP A 196 6.31 -2.35 16.16
CA ASP A 196 6.12 -1.94 14.76
C ASP A 196 6.99 -0.69 14.53
N LEU A 197 8.14 -0.87 13.86
CA LEU A 197 9.20 0.15 13.76
C LEU A 197 8.90 1.24 12.71
N CYS A 198 7.97 0.97 11.81
CA CYS A 198 7.54 1.87 10.73
C CYS A 198 6.00 1.90 10.68
N ALA A 199 5.39 2.16 11.84
CA ALA A 199 3.96 1.94 12.04
C ALA A 199 3.07 2.81 11.14
N GLY A 200 3.57 3.97 10.71
CA GLY A 200 2.81 4.93 9.93
C GLY A 200 1.48 5.28 10.62
N ALA A 201 0.40 5.27 9.85
CA ALA A 201 -0.95 5.47 10.38
C ALA A 201 -1.56 4.20 11.02
N GLY A 202 -0.76 3.14 11.22
CA GLY A 202 -1.10 1.98 12.04
C GLY A 202 -1.85 0.85 11.37
N GLY A 203 -1.85 0.74 10.04
CA GLY A 203 -2.58 -0.33 9.35
C GLY A 203 -2.24 -1.72 9.90
N LYS A 204 -0.95 -2.07 9.94
CA LYS A 204 -0.46 -3.37 10.46
C LYS A 204 -0.46 -3.44 11.99
N THR A 205 -0.13 -2.34 12.69
CA THR A 205 -0.29 -2.22 14.15
C THR A 205 -1.69 -2.61 14.63
N LEU A 206 -2.75 -2.06 14.01
CA LEU A 206 -4.13 -2.37 14.37
C LEU A 206 -4.51 -3.82 14.04
N HIS A 207 -3.90 -4.40 13.00
CA HIS A 207 -4.09 -5.82 12.68
C HIS A 207 -3.47 -6.71 13.75
N ALA A 208 -2.22 -6.43 14.13
CA ALA A 208 -1.53 -7.17 15.17
C ALA A 208 -2.33 -7.14 16.48
N SER A 209 -2.86 -5.98 16.88
CA SER A 209 -3.71 -5.87 18.06
C SER A 209 -4.96 -6.75 18.00
N ALA A 210 -5.64 -6.77 16.85
CA ALA A 210 -6.82 -7.59 16.63
C ALA A 210 -6.51 -9.10 16.68
N LEU A 211 -5.40 -9.53 16.07
CA LEU A 211 -4.93 -10.92 16.16
C LEU A 211 -4.52 -11.31 17.58
N MET A 212 -3.91 -10.37 18.32
CA MET A 212 -3.53 -10.58 19.72
C MET A 212 -4.71 -10.48 20.69
N ASN A 213 -5.96 -10.26 20.21
CA ASN A 213 -7.15 -10.07 21.04
C ASN A 213 -6.93 -9.02 22.16
N ASN A 214 -6.29 -7.89 21.82
CA ASN A 214 -5.92 -6.85 22.79
C ASN A 214 -5.03 -7.32 23.96
N GLN A 215 -4.35 -8.47 23.84
CA GLN A 215 -3.40 -8.97 24.84
C GLN A 215 -1.96 -8.56 24.52
N GLY A 216 -1.06 -8.71 25.50
CA GLY A 216 0.35 -8.31 25.36
C GLY A 216 0.51 -6.79 25.20
N ARG A 217 1.64 -6.36 24.64
CA ARG A 217 1.93 -4.95 24.37
C ARG A 217 2.41 -4.76 22.93
N ILE A 218 1.91 -3.73 22.27
CA ILE A 218 2.39 -3.29 20.97
C ILE A 218 3.02 -1.90 21.10
N LEU A 219 4.29 -1.76 20.73
CA LEU A 219 4.98 -0.48 20.63
C LEU A 219 5.01 -0.05 19.15
N ALA A 220 4.16 0.91 18.80
CA ALA A 220 4.08 1.46 17.45
C ALA A 220 4.95 2.72 17.33
N MET A 221 5.97 2.66 16.47
CA MET A 221 6.98 3.70 16.34
C MET A 221 7.04 4.24 14.92
N ASP A 222 7.28 5.54 14.80
CA ASP A 222 7.48 6.23 13.52
C ASP A 222 8.29 7.51 13.76
N VAL A 223 8.91 8.06 12.72
CA VAL A 223 9.61 9.35 12.76
C VAL A 223 8.64 10.54 12.57
N HIS A 224 7.42 10.29 12.10
CA HIS A 224 6.42 11.32 11.83
C HIS A 224 5.30 11.35 12.89
N GLN A 225 5.24 12.44 13.65
CA GLN A 225 4.26 12.62 14.72
C GLN A 225 2.81 12.63 14.22
N ASP A 226 2.55 13.19 13.03
CA ASP A 226 1.20 13.25 12.46
C ASP A 226 0.64 11.85 12.15
N LYS A 227 1.49 10.94 11.67
CA LYS A 227 1.13 9.54 11.42
C LYS A 227 0.76 8.81 12.72
N LEU A 228 1.55 9.00 13.78
CA LEU A 228 1.26 8.44 15.11
C LEU A 228 -0.02 9.03 15.73
N THR A 229 -0.30 10.31 15.47
CA THR A 229 -1.54 10.95 15.92
C THR A 229 -2.75 10.33 15.22
N GLU A 230 -2.65 10.10 13.91
CA GLU A 230 -3.68 9.38 13.16
C GLU A 230 -3.85 7.93 13.65
N LEU A 231 -2.75 7.24 13.93
CA LEU A 231 -2.79 5.89 14.50
C LEU A 231 -3.60 5.85 15.79
N ARG A 232 -3.35 6.78 16.74
CA ARG A 232 -4.12 6.85 17.99
C ARG A 232 -5.62 7.03 17.72
N ARG A 233 -5.98 7.93 16.81
CA ARG A 233 -7.38 8.16 16.43
C ARG A 233 -8.03 6.88 15.88
N ARG A 234 -7.33 6.17 14.99
CA ARG A 234 -7.81 4.89 14.43
C ARG A 234 -7.88 3.80 15.48
N ALA A 235 -6.92 3.71 16.39
CA ALA A 235 -6.91 2.76 17.50
C ALA A 235 -8.12 2.94 18.43
N THR A 236 -8.45 4.19 18.79
CA THR A 236 -9.64 4.50 19.58
C THR A 236 -10.92 4.03 18.88
N ARG A 237 -11.08 4.33 17.58
CA ARG A 237 -12.22 3.86 16.78
C ARG A 237 -12.28 2.34 16.75
N ALA A 238 -11.16 1.69 16.47
CA ALA A 238 -11.04 0.24 16.39
C ALA A 238 -11.25 -0.48 17.74
N GLY A 239 -11.20 0.22 18.87
CA GLY A 239 -11.30 -0.41 20.20
C GLY A 239 -10.02 -1.13 20.61
N VAL A 240 -8.88 -0.65 20.12
CA VAL A 240 -7.56 -1.19 20.43
C VAL A 240 -7.05 -0.60 21.75
N THR A 241 -6.62 -1.46 22.68
CA THR A 241 -6.25 -1.07 24.05
C THR A 241 -4.81 -1.39 24.43
N ASN A 242 -4.11 -2.20 23.63
CA ASN A 242 -2.75 -2.69 23.94
C ASN A 242 -1.63 -1.97 23.15
N VAL A 243 -1.93 -0.86 22.48
CA VAL A 243 -0.97 -0.12 21.64
C VAL A 243 -0.46 1.13 22.36
N GLU A 244 0.87 1.24 22.44
CA GLU A 244 1.60 2.43 22.84
C GLU A 244 2.32 3.02 21.62
N THR A 245 2.07 4.30 21.32
CA THR A 245 2.81 5.00 20.24
C THR A 245 4.05 5.70 20.76
N ARG A 246 5.16 5.68 20.01
CA ARG A 246 6.39 6.39 20.39
C ARG A 246 7.10 7.02 19.19
N LEU A 247 7.30 8.33 19.23
CA LEU A 247 8.03 9.08 18.20
C LEU A 247 9.53 8.77 18.27
N ILE A 248 10.14 8.45 17.11
CA ILE A 248 11.58 8.23 16.98
C ILE A 248 12.24 9.57 16.66
N THR A 249 12.73 10.26 17.70
CA THR A 249 13.49 11.51 17.53
C THR A 249 15.01 11.29 17.51
N SER A 250 15.48 10.11 17.92
CA SER A 250 16.91 9.73 17.89
C SER A 250 17.10 8.22 18.11
N GLY A 251 18.28 7.71 17.74
CA GLY A 251 18.66 6.32 18.02
C GLY A 251 18.71 5.95 19.51
N LYS A 252 18.79 6.93 20.43
CA LYS A 252 18.75 6.67 21.89
C LYS A 252 17.43 6.05 22.34
N ILE A 253 16.33 6.39 21.66
CA ILE A 253 15.01 5.83 21.96
C ILE A 253 14.99 4.33 21.65
N LEU A 254 15.57 3.94 20.51
CA LEU A 254 15.68 2.54 20.12
C LEU A 254 16.60 1.76 21.07
N LYS A 255 17.74 2.32 21.46
CA LYS A 255 18.67 1.68 22.42
C LYS A 255 18.02 1.25 23.74
N ARG A 256 16.97 1.95 24.20
CA ARG A 256 16.25 1.61 25.45
C ARG A 256 15.42 0.32 25.34
N ILE A 257 15.15 -0.14 24.13
CA ILE A 257 14.33 -1.32 23.84
C ILE A 257 15.10 -2.43 23.08
N TYR A 258 16.43 -2.36 23.08
CA TYR A 258 17.28 -3.41 22.50
C TYR A 258 17.08 -4.74 23.23
N GLY A 259 16.93 -5.83 22.46
CA GLY A 259 16.72 -7.18 23.00
C GLY A 259 15.44 -7.33 23.82
N LYS A 260 14.37 -6.58 23.53
CA LYS A 260 13.12 -6.61 24.32
C LYS A 260 11.89 -7.05 23.56
N SER A 261 11.91 -7.02 22.23
CA SER A 261 10.74 -7.33 21.41
C SER A 261 10.75 -8.78 20.97
N ASP A 262 9.69 -9.52 21.23
CA ASP A 262 9.53 -10.90 20.77
C ASP A 262 9.23 -10.95 19.26
N VAL A 263 8.56 -9.90 18.78
CA VAL A 263 8.30 -9.64 17.36
C VAL A 263 8.70 -8.20 17.03
N VAL A 264 9.42 -8.01 15.94
CA VAL A 264 9.69 -6.69 15.34
C VAL A 264 9.21 -6.67 13.90
N LEU A 265 8.22 -5.83 13.59
CA LEU A 265 7.74 -5.59 12.24
C LEU A 265 8.39 -4.33 11.66
N VAL A 266 8.90 -4.45 10.44
CA VAL A 266 9.43 -3.36 9.62
C VAL A 266 8.66 -3.32 8.31
N ASP A 267 7.64 -2.48 8.25
CA ASP A 267 7.00 -2.07 7.00
C ASP A 267 7.81 -0.94 6.37
N ALA A 268 8.88 -1.30 5.68
CA ALA A 268 9.92 -0.34 5.33
C ALA A 268 9.44 0.67 4.28
N PRO A 269 9.90 1.93 4.37
CA PRO A 269 9.75 2.87 3.26
C PRO A 269 10.43 2.30 2.01
N CYS A 270 9.71 2.30 0.89
CA CYS A 270 10.17 1.73 -0.37
C CYS A 270 9.65 2.53 -1.57
N SER A 271 10.04 2.12 -2.77
CA SER A 271 9.62 2.74 -4.03
C SER A 271 8.13 2.67 -4.32
N GLY A 272 7.38 1.79 -3.63
CA GLY A 272 5.96 1.58 -3.90
C GLY A 272 5.66 1.01 -5.29
N THR A 273 6.64 0.42 -6.00
CA THR A 273 6.42 -0.21 -7.32
C THR A 273 5.30 -1.26 -7.30
N GLY A 274 5.05 -1.89 -6.15
CA GLY A 274 3.94 -2.82 -5.93
C GLY A 274 2.55 -2.19 -5.97
N VAL A 275 2.42 -0.88 -5.76
CA VAL A 275 1.10 -0.21 -5.68
C VAL A 275 0.78 0.66 -6.91
N LEU A 276 1.51 0.50 -8.02
CA LEU A 276 1.32 1.29 -9.25
C LEU A 276 -0.11 1.23 -9.84
N ARG A 277 -0.85 0.14 -9.60
CA ARG A 277 -2.28 0.05 -9.96
C ARG A 277 -3.14 1.09 -9.25
N ARG A 278 -2.75 1.48 -8.03
CA ARG A 278 -3.45 2.43 -7.15
C ARG A 278 -2.86 3.84 -7.25
N ASN A 279 -1.54 3.94 -7.39
CA ASN A 279 -0.78 5.20 -7.35
C ASN A 279 0.17 5.29 -8.54
N PRO A 280 -0.34 5.51 -9.78
CA PRO A 280 0.50 5.61 -10.98
C PRO A 280 1.41 6.85 -10.98
N ASP A 281 1.20 7.79 -10.06
CA ASP A 281 2.07 8.96 -9.85
C ASP A 281 3.49 8.60 -9.38
N ILE A 282 3.68 7.41 -8.78
CA ILE A 282 4.99 6.88 -8.38
C ILE A 282 5.99 6.87 -9.54
N LEU A 283 5.53 6.66 -10.79
CA LEU A 283 6.38 6.69 -11.99
C LEU A 283 7.17 8.01 -12.12
N TYR A 284 6.67 9.10 -11.54
CA TYR A 284 7.23 10.44 -11.69
C TYR A 284 8.00 10.93 -10.46
N HIS A 285 7.98 10.19 -9.35
CA HIS A 285 8.47 10.68 -8.05
C HIS A 285 9.81 10.06 -7.62
N HIS A 286 10.40 9.21 -8.46
CA HIS A 286 11.68 8.55 -8.19
C HIS A 286 12.75 8.87 -9.23
N THR A 287 13.99 8.75 -8.79
CA THR A 287 15.23 8.70 -9.58
C THR A 287 16.07 7.50 -9.11
N ALA A 288 17.11 7.13 -9.86
CA ALA A 288 18.04 6.08 -9.43
C ALA A 288 18.62 6.35 -8.02
N ASP A 289 19.07 7.58 -7.77
CA ASP A 289 19.61 7.99 -6.47
C ASP A 289 18.59 7.80 -5.33
N THR A 290 17.32 8.18 -5.53
CA THR A 290 16.30 8.00 -4.49
C THR A 290 16.03 6.52 -4.19
N ILE A 291 16.21 5.62 -5.16
CA ILE A 291 16.08 4.17 -4.94
C ILE A 291 17.24 3.68 -4.09
N ASP A 292 18.47 4.14 -4.35
CA ASP A 292 19.64 3.76 -3.53
C ASP A 292 19.59 4.33 -2.10
N GLU A 293 19.04 5.53 -1.93
CA GLU A 293 18.73 6.09 -0.61
C GLU A 293 17.73 5.22 0.16
N LEU A 294 16.63 4.80 -0.49
CA LEU A 294 15.62 3.91 0.11
C LEU A 294 16.23 2.57 0.52
N ARG A 295 17.06 1.97 -0.33
CA ARG A 295 17.79 0.73 -0.03
C ARG A 295 18.69 0.88 1.19
N SER A 296 19.39 2.00 1.30
CA SER A 296 20.27 2.30 2.44
C SER A 296 19.47 2.43 3.74
N VAL A 297 18.32 3.12 3.69
CA VAL A 297 17.40 3.24 4.83
C VAL A 297 16.81 1.88 5.23
N GLN A 298 16.44 1.04 4.26
CA GLN A 298 15.93 -0.32 4.50
C GLN A 298 16.97 -1.18 5.21
N THR A 299 18.22 -1.17 4.74
CA THR A 299 19.34 -1.87 5.40
C THR A 299 19.53 -1.39 6.84
N GLU A 300 19.47 -0.08 7.09
CA GLU A 300 19.60 0.46 8.44
C GLU A 300 18.44 0.00 9.35
N LEU A 301 17.20 0.06 8.86
CA LEU A 301 16.01 -0.35 9.61
C LEU A 301 16.03 -1.84 9.95
N LEU A 302 16.46 -2.69 9.02
CA LEU A 302 16.64 -4.13 9.26
C LEU A 302 17.65 -4.40 10.37
N ASN A 303 18.82 -3.78 10.33
CA ASN A 303 19.84 -3.92 11.38
C ASN A 303 19.35 -3.45 12.76
N ARG A 304 18.61 -2.33 12.78
CA ARG A 304 17.96 -1.84 13.99
C ARG A 304 16.93 -2.85 14.50
N ALA A 305 16.09 -3.39 13.63
CA ALA A 305 15.05 -4.35 14.00
C ALA A 305 15.63 -5.63 14.63
N VAL A 306 16.71 -6.16 14.07
CA VAL A 306 17.46 -7.27 14.68
C VAL A 306 17.95 -6.90 16.09
N SER A 307 18.49 -5.70 16.28
CA SER A 307 18.95 -5.24 17.60
C SER A 307 17.82 -5.06 18.62
N LEU A 308 16.59 -4.79 18.17
CA LEU A 308 15.40 -4.67 19.04
C LEU A 308 14.86 -6.03 19.48
N CYS A 309 15.10 -7.05 18.67
CA CYS A 309 14.52 -8.38 18.83
C CYS A 309 15.23 -9.17 19.94
N THR A 310 14.47 -9.95 20.71
CA THR A 310 15.01 -10.92 21.66
C THR A 310 15.70 -12.08 20.93
N PRO A 311 16.66 -12.77 21.57
CA PRO A 311 17.15 -14.05 21.08
C PRO A 311 16.01 -15.05 20.89
N GLY A 312 15.98 -15.73 19.74
CA GLY A 312 14.89 -16.62 19.33
C GLY A 312 13.61 -15.92 18.83
N GLY A 313 13.52 -14.60 18.95
CA GLY A 313 12.41 -13.78 18.49
C GLY A 313 12.35 -13.62 16.97
N LEU A 314 11.30 -12.97 16.47
CA LEU A 314 11.00 -12.85 15.05
C LEU A 314 11.12 -11.40 14.55
N VAL A 315 11.85 -11.19 13.46
CA VAL A 315 11.85 -9.96 12.68
C VAL A 315 11.07 -10.19 11.38
N ALA A 316 10.03 -9.40 11.15
CA ALA A 316 9.28 -9.37 9.90
C ALA A 316 9.68 -8.13 9.10
N TYR A 317 10.14 -8.32 7.87
CA TYR A 317 10.47 -7.23 6.95
C TYR A 317 9.54 -7.27 5.75
N THR A 318 8.95 -6.14 5.41
CA THR A 318 8.01 -6.05 4.31
C THR A 318 8.15 -4.77 3.52
N THR A 319 7.90 -4.84 2.22
CA THR A 319 7.80 -3.68 1.34
C THR A 319 6.64 -3.86 0.38
N CYS A 320 6.00 -2.76 -0.02
CA CYS A 320 5.11 -2.74 -1.19
C CYS A 320 5.88 -2.47 -2.49
N SER A 321 7.05 -3.09 -2.62
CA SER A 321 7.90 -3.04 -3.80
C SER A 321 7.95 -4.42 -4.47
N THR A 322 8.08 -4.44 -5.79
CA THR A 322 8.37 -5.66 -6.56
C THR A 322 9.82 -5.69 -7.05
N LEU A 323 10.66 -4.74 -6.62
CA LEU A 323 12.07 -4.70 -6.97
C LEU A 323 12.87 -5.66 -6.08
N PRO A 324 13.71 -6.55 -6.65
CA PRO A 324 14.60 -7.42 -5.86
C PRO A 324 15.48 -6.64 -4.86
N ALA A 325 15.96 -5.47 -5.30
CA ALA A 325 16.85 -4.58 -4.55
C ALA A 325 16.25 -4.06 -3.22
N GLU A 326 14.92 -4.06 -3.09
CA GLU A 326 14.17 -3.63 -1.90
C GLU A 326 13.49 -4.80 -1.17
N GLY A 327 13.72 -6.03 -1.63
CA GLY A 327 13.14 -7.24 -1.07
C GLY A 327 14.20 -8.30 -0.80
N PRO A 328 14.30 -9.34 -1.63
CA PRO A 328 15.22 -10.47 -1.42
C PRO A 328 16.69 -10.05 -1.26
N ASP A 329 17.16 -9.02 -1.95
CA ASP A 329 18.56 -8.58 -1.84
C ASP A 329 18.87 -7.99 -0.45
N GLN A 330 17.90 -7.30 0.16
CA GLN A 330 18.02 -6.75 1.52
C GLN A 330 18.12 -7.88 2.55
N VAL A 331 17.25 -8.89 2.42
CA VAL A 331 17.23 -10.06 3.30
C VAL A 331 18.48 -10.92 3.10
N GLY A 332 18.92 -11.12 1.87
CA GLY A 332 20.16 -11.83 1.55
C GLY A 332 21.39 -11.15 2.15
N THR A 333 21.47 -9.82 2.07
CA THR A 333 22.55 -9.03 2.69
C THR A 333 22.53 -9.15 4.21
N LEU A 334 21.35 -9.09 4.84
CA LEU A 334 21.21 -9.22 6.29
C LEU A 334 21.59 -10.63 6.80
N THR A 335 21.27 -11.68 6.05
CA THR A 335 21.47 -13.07 6.48
C THR A 335 22.88 -13.58 6.16
N THR A 336 23.55 -13.04 5.14
CA THR A 336 24.92 -13.42 4.80
C THR A 336 25.90 -13.04 5.91
N GLY A 337 26.52 -14.04 6.54
CA GLY A 337 27.51 -13.83 7.62
C GLY A 337 26.91 -13.59 9.01
N ASN A 338 25.58 -13.54 9.14
CA ASN A 338 24.89 -13.45 10.43
C ASN A 338 24.24 -14.80 10.80
N ARG A 339 24.02 -15.06 12.10
CA ARG A 339 23.30 -16.27 12.57
C ARG A 339 21.77 -16.13 12.46
N ILE A 340 21.27 -15.20 11.64
CA ILE A 340 19.85 -14.96 11.42
C ILE A 340 19.35 -15.96 10.38
N SER A 341 18.26 -16.68 10.67
CA SER A 341 17.67 -17.64 9.74
C SER A 341 16.37 -17.12 9.15
N VAL A 342 16.15 -17.36 7.85
CA VAL A 342 14.86 -17.08 7.20
C VAL A 342 13.88 -18.20 7.57
N VAL A 343 12.78 -17.84 8.22
CA VAL A 343 11.70 -18.75 8.62
C VAL A 343 10.70 -18.92 7.48
N ASN A 344 10.35 -17.82 6.81
CA ASN A 344 9.45 -17.80 5.67
C ASN A 344 9.78 -16.58 4.80
N GLU A 345 9.61 -16.68 3.49
CA GLU A 345 9.84 -15.60 2.53
C GLU A 345 8.89 -15.77 1.35
N TRP A 346 8.23 -14.69 0.96
CA TRP A 346 7.32 -14.71 -0.18
C TRP A 346 7.22 -13.35 -0.86
N SER A 347 6.86 -13.41 -2.14
CA SER A 347 6.58 -12.26 -2.99
C SER A 347 5.24 -12.46 -3.67
N THR A 348 4.55 -11.35 -3.95
CA THR A 348 3.35 -11.34 -4.77
C THR A 348 3.50 -10.24 -5.81
N TYR A 349 3.20 -10.56 -7.08
CA TYR A 349 3.15 -9.55 -8.13
C TYR A 349 1.79 -8.87 -8.15
N GLN A 350 1.74 -7.64 -8.67
CA GLN A 350 0.53 -6.85 -8.73
C GLN A 350 -0.57 -7.64 -9.46
N GLY A 351 -1.75 -7.76 -8.85
CA GLY A 351 -2.89 -8.42 -9.46
C GLY A 351 -2.86 -9.95 -9.50
N GLN A 352 -1.77 -10.61 -9.08
CA GLN A 352 -1.68 -12.08 -9.04
C GLN A 352 -2.82 -12.72 -8.23
N ASP A 353 -3.24 -12.05 -7.16
CA ASP A 353 -4.36 -12.42 -6.29
C ASP A 353 -5.39 -11.27 -6.15
N GLY A 354 -5.37 -10.36 -7.12
CA GLY A 354 -6.14 -9.11 -7.08
C GLY A 354 -5.51 -8.01 -6.23
N GLY A 355 -4.57 -8.30 -5.33
CA GLY A 355 -3.90 -7.34 -4.44
C GLY A 355 -2.77 -6.54 -5.08
N ASP A 356 -2.05 -5.83 -4.22
CA ASP A 356 -0.85 -5.08 -4.59
C ASP A 356 0.37 -6.00 -4.69
N GLY A 357 1.39 -5.56 -5.42
CA GLY A 357 2.70 -6.18 -5.39
C GLY A 357 3.35 -5.98 -4.02
N PHE A 358 3.94 -7.04 -3.48
CA PHE A 358 4.39 -7.04 -2.10
C PHE A 358 5.52 -8.04 -1.89
N TYR A 359 6.48 -7.69 -1.04
CA TYR A 359 7.54 -8.59 -0.57
C TYR A 359 7.47 -8.73 0.95
N SER A 360 7.75 -9.92 1.46
CA SER A 360 7.79 -10.17 2.89
C SER A 360 8.75 -11.29 3.25
N ALA A 361 9.47 -11.10 4.35
CA ALA A 361 10.32 -12.13 4.95
C ALA A 361 10.16 -12.13 6.47
N LEU A 362 10.05 -13.34 7.04
CA LEU A 362 10.09 -13.60 8.47
C LEU A 362 11.43 -14.23 8.80
N MET A 363 12.15 -13.63 9.73
CA MET A 363 13.52 -14.01 10.08
C MET A 363 13.61 -14.24 11.59
N ARG A 364 14.32 -15.28 12.00
CA ARG A 364 14.54 -15.59 13.42
C ARG A 364 15.91 -15.08 13.85
N VAL A 365 15.92 -14.32 14.94
CA VAL A 365 17.15 -13.85 15.58
C VAL A 365 17.72 -14.99 16.43
N PRO A 366 19.03 -15.23 16.38
CA PRO A 366 19.68 -16.37 17.06
C PRO A 366 19.57 -16.35 18.58
#